data_AF-A0ABD0K4J6-F1
#
_entry.id   AF-A0ABD0K4J6-F1
#
_cell.length_a   1.000
_cell.length_b   1.000
_cell.length_c   1.000
_cell.angle_alpha   90.00
_cell.angle_beta   90.00
_cell.angle_gamma   90.00
#
_symmetry.space_group_name_H-M   'P 1'
#
loop_
_entity.id
_entity.type
_entity.pdbx_description
1 polymer ?
#
loop_
_entity_poly.entity_id
_entity_poly.type
_entity_poly.pdbx_seq_one_letter_code
_entity_poly.pdbx_strand_id
1 'polypeptide(L)'
;SAVSKVLDIHELVSDKELDVLCLTETWLREKGDEVSAAEMTPSGYSFHSTPRLSGRGGGIAIIYKSHLNVKDIRDSSLIQHPPSDANMLADLYNETLAHILDKHAPITTKHVPAHSSTAWYNPEIQKAKCRKRRAERKWRKSRLEIDRQLYKQARNELTKLISQQRYCISRKNSSWHHLILAKCSLL
;
A
#
# COMPACT_ATOMS: atom_id res chain seq x y z
N SER A 1 -4.76 7.98 -5.93
CA SER A 1 -4.86 8.88 -4.77
C SER A 1 -5.68 8.17 -3.71
N ALA A 2 -5.42 8.40 -2.44
CA ALA A 2 -6.27 7.93 -1.34
C ALA A 2 -7.72 8.43 -1.50
N VAL A 3 -7.89 9.66 -2.00
CA VAL A 3 -9.17 10.30 -2.30
C VAL A 3 -10.05 9.47 -3.24
N SER A 4 -9.46 8.71 -4.16
CA SER A 4 -10.23 7.88 -5.12
C SER A 4 -10.62 6.51 -4.57
N LYS A 5 -10.24 6.19 -3.33
CA LYS A 5 -10.39 4.88 -2.69
C LYS A 5 -10.91 5.01 -1.26
N VAL A 6 -11.59 6.12 -0.96
CA VAL A 6 -12.07 6.46 0.39
C VAL A 6 -12.91 5.33 0.99
N LEU A 7 -13.91 4.84 0.24
CA LEU A 7 -14.79 3.75 0.67
C LEU A 7 -14.03 2.44 0.87
N ASP A 8 -13.20 2.04 -0.09
CA ASP A 8 -12.38 0.81 0.01
C ASP A 8 -11.49 0.84 1.26
N ILE A 9 -10.93 2.01 1.62
CA ILE A 9 -10.08 2.19 2.80
C ILE A 9 -10.93 2.10 4.07
N HIS A 10 -12.06 2.79 4.12
CA HIS A 10 -12.96 2.78 5.27
C HIS A 10 -13.46 1.36 5.59
N GLU A 11 -13.95 0.65 4.58
CA GLU A 11 -14.40 -0.74 4.69
C GLU A 11 -13.26 -1.64 5.15
N LEU A 12 -12.06 -1.52 4.56
CA LEU A 12 -10.91 -2.32 4.96
C LEU A 12 -10.55 -2.15 6.45
N VAL A 13 -10.54 -0.90 6.95
CA VAL A 13 -10.24 -0.62 8.36
C VAL A 13 -11.30 -1.22 9.27
N SER A 14 -12.57 -1.07 8.90
CA SER A 14 -13.71 -1.53 9.70
C SER A 14 -13.83 -3.05 9.71
N ASP A 15 -13.86 -3.67 8.52
CA ASP A 15 -14.12 -5.11 8.34
C ASP A 15 -12.99 -5.99 8.89
N LYS A 16 -11.75 -5.48 8.87
CA LYS A 16 -10.59 -6.19 9.41
C LYS A 16 -10.26 -5.77 10.83
N GLU A 17 -11.01 -4.82 11.40
CA GLU A 17 -10.81 -4.26 12.74
C GLU A 17 -9.34 -3.87 13.00
N LEU A 18 -8.68 -3.30 11.99
CA LEU A 18 -7.24 -3.02 12.04
C LEU A 18 -6.91 -2.11 13.21
N ASP A 19 -5.82 -2.36 13.92
CA ASP A 19 -5.37 -1.43 14.96
C ASP A 19 -4.72 -0.17 14.36
N VAL A 20 -3.92 -0.38 13.31
CA VAL A 20 -3.18 0.67 12.60
C VAL A 20 -3.13 0.33 11.10
N LEU A 21 -3.39 1.32 10.26
CA LEU A 21 -3.23 1.29 8.81
C LEU A 21 -2.35 2.45 8.35
N CYS A 22 -1.22 2.13 7.73
CA CYS A 22 -0.30 3.11 7.15
C CYS A 22 -0.49 3.18 5.62
N LEU A 23 -0.80 4.37 5.12
CA LEU A 23 -0.97 4.67 3.71
C LEU A 23 0.24 5.44 3.17
N THR A 24 0.79 4.99 2.06
CA THR A 24 1.88 5.66 1.34
C THR A 24 1.42 6.11 -0.04
N GLU A 25 2.06 7.16 -0.57
CA GLU A 25 1.64 7.81 -1.81
C GLU A 25 0.14 8.18 -1.75
N THR A 26 -0.25 8.92 -0.71
CA THR A 26 -1.66 9.30 -0.49
C THR A 26 -2.14 10.33 -1.49
N TRP A 27 -1.25 11.23 -1.93
CA TRP A 27 -1.57 12.40 -2.76
C TRP A 27 -2.60 13.35 -2.12
N LEU A 28 -2.73 13.31 -0.80
CA LEU A 28 -3.54 14.27 -0.06
C LEU A 28 -2.89 15.65 -0.06
N ARG A 29 -3.73 16.68 -0.05
CA ARG A 29 -3.35 18.09 0.03
C ARG A 29 -3.45 18.57 1.48
N GLU A 30 -2.76 19.66 1.78
CA GLU A 30 -2.83 20.32 3.09
C GLU A 30 -4.23 20.89 3.38
N LYS A 31 -4.94 21.33 2.33
CA LYS A 31 -6.32 21.82 2.40
C LYS A 31 -7.15 21.31 1.23
N GLY A 32 -8.44 21.07 1.47
CA GLY A 32 -9.44 20.69 0.47
C GLY A 32 -9.72 19.18 0.38
N ASP A 33 -9.00 18.34 1.11
CA ASP A 33 -9.24 16.89 1.18
C ASP A 33 -9.76 16.46 2.58
N GLU A 34 -10.20 17.41 3.41
CA GLU A 34 -10.65 17.16 4.79
C GLU A 34 -11.90 16.26 4.82
N VAL A 35 -12.81 16.45 3.87
CA VAL A 35 -14.01 15.61 3.73
C VAL A 35 -13.62 14.18 3.40
N SER A 36 -12.72 13.98 2.44
CA SER A 36 -12.23 12.64 2.09
C SER A 36 -11.45 11.99 3.23
N ALA A 37 -10.70 12.77 4.03
CA ALA A 37 -10.02 12.29 5.22
C ALA A 37 -11.00 11.85 6.32
N ALA A 38 -12.08 12.59 6.53
CA ALA A 38 -13.13 12.21 7.46
C ALA A 38 -13.89 10.96 6.98
N GLU A 39 -14.28 10.91 5.71
CA GLU A 39 -15.01 9.77 5.14
C GLU A 39 -14.18 8.47 5.13
N MET A 40 -12.85 8.56 5.00
CA MET A 40 -12.00 7.36 5.02
C MET A 40 -11.73 6.82 6.44
N THR A 41 -12.13 7.57 7.47
CA THR A 41 -11.80 7.27 8.87
C THR A 41 -13.05 6.81 9.62
N PRO A 42 -13.20 5.51 9.91
CA PRO A 42 -14.35 4.99 10.62
C PRO A 42 -14.46 5.56 12.04
N SER A 43 -15.66 5.47 12.64
CA SER A 43 -15.86 5.85 14.04
C SER A 43 -14.95 5.05 14.98
N GLY A 44 -14.33 5.73 15.96
CA GLY A 44 -13.38 5.10 16.89
C GLY A 44 -11.94 5.05 16.36
N TYR A 45 -11.68 5.66 15.20
CA TYR A 45 -10.37 5.82 14.62
C TYR A 45 -9.94 7.29 14.55
N SER A 46 -8.64 7.49 14.64
CA SER A 46 -7.96 8.76 14.45
C SER A 46 -7.20 8.72 13.13
N PHE A 47 -7.16 9.87 12.46
CA PHE A 47 -6.45 10.07 11.19
C PHE A 47 -5.35 11.10 11.34
N HIS A 48 -4.18 10.81 10.80
CA HIS A 48 -3.09 11.77 10.67
C HIS A 48 -2.48 11.69 9.28
N SER A 49 -2.23 12.83 8.64
CA SER A 49 -1.55 12.87 7.34
C SER A 49 -0.48 13.94 7.30
N THR A 50 0.63 13.58 6.66
CA THR A 50 1.70 14.50 6.30
C THR A 50 1.78 14.55 4.77
N PRO A 51 1.11 15.54 4.13
CA PRO A 51 1.16 15.71 2.69
C PRO A 51 2.56 16.19 2.25
N ARG A 52 2.92 15.93 1.00
CA ARG A 52 4.20 16.40 0.45
C ARG A 52 4.07 17.84 -0.03
N LEU A 53 4.85 18.75 0.55
CA LEU A 53 4.77 20.19 0.26
C LEU A 53 5.30 20.59 -1.14
N SER A 54 6.21 19.81 -1.72
CA SER A 54 6.81 20.13 -3.01
C SER A 54 7.14 18.89 -3.85
N GLY A 55 7.23 19.09 -5.16
CA GLY A 55 7.47 18.02 -6.13
C GLY A 55 6.19 17.30 -6.55
N ARG A 56 6.33 16.15 -7.23
CA ARG A 56 5.20 15.35 -7.73
C ARG A 56 5.00 14.12 -6.88
N GLY A 57 3.79 13.96 -6.35
CA GLY A 57 3.34 12.77 -5.64
C GLY A 57 3.99 12.55 -4.29
N GLY A 58 3.48 11.57 -3.56
CA GLY A 58 3.92 11.22 -2.21
C GLY A 58 2.85 11.55 -1.18
N GLY A 59 3.29 11.86 0.03
CA GLY A 59 2.43 11.98 1.20
C GLY A 59 2.24 10.63 1.89
N ILE A 60 2.14 10.70 3.21
CA ILE A 60 1.82 9.57 4.08
C ILE A 60 0.54 9.90 4.85
N ALA A 61 -0.20 8.87 5.22
CA ALA A 61 -1.27 8.98 6.20
C ALA A 61 -1.30 7.74 7.07
N ILE A 62 -1.80 7.89 8.29
CA ILE A 62 -1.98 6.82 9.26
C ILE A 62 -3.40 6.93 9.79
N ILE A 63 -4.10 5.80 9.77
CA ILE A 63 -5.39 5.59 10.45
C ILE A 63 -5.12 4.62 11.59
N TYR A 64 -5.57 4.93 12.80
CA TYR A 64 -5.33 4.08 13.98
C TYR A 64 -6.46 4.17 14.98
N LYS A 65 -6.69 3.13 15.78
CA LYS A 65 -7.73 3.15 16.82
C LYS A 65 -7.46 4.29 17.82
N SER A 66 -8.47 5.11 18.11
CA SER A 66 -8.30 6.33 18.91
C SER A 66 -7.86 6.10 20.36
N HIS A 67 -8.04 4.88 20.89
CA HIS A 67 -7.61 4.52 22.24
C HIS A 67 -6.13 4.08 22.32
N LEU A 68 -5.44 3.93 21.19
CA LEU A 68 -4.00 3.64 21.20
C LEU A 68 -3.24 4.86 21.72
N ASN A 69 -2.40 4.64 22.74
CA ASN A 69 -1.52 5.69 23.23
C ASN A 69 -0.36 5.89 22.25
N VAL A 70 -0.31 7.08 21.63
CA VAL A 70 0.71 7.45 20.63
C VAL A 70 1.73 8.47 21.16
N LYS A 71 1.80 8.66 22.48
CA LYS A 71 2.66 9.68 23.10
C LYS A 71 3.98 9.14 23.64
N ASP A 72 4.24 7.82 23.58
CA ASP A 72 5.42 7.21 24.22
C ASP A 72 6.75 7.82 23.77
N ILE A 73 6.90 8.15 22.48
CA ILE A 73 8.13 8.79 21.98
C ILE A 73 8.30 10.18 22.60
N ARG A 74 7.21 10.96 22.70
CA ARG A 74 7.24 12.31 23.25
C ARG A 74 7.57 12.31 24.75
N ASP A 75 7.08 11.30 25.46
CA ASP A 75 7.24 11.15 26.90
C ASP A 75 8.57 10.45 27.27
N SER A 76 9.29 9.91 26.28
CA SER A 76 10.57 9.24 26.49
C SER A 76 11.72 10.19 26.82
N SER A 77 12.76 9.66 27.48
CA SER A 77 14.00 10.37 27.80
C SER A 77 14.71 10.91 26.55
N LEU A 78 14.52 10.29 25.38
CA LEU A 78 15.05 10.77 24.11
C LEU A 78 14.64 12.22 23.80
N ILE A 79 13.39 12.58 24.12
CA ILE A 79 12.85 13.93 23.87
C ILE A 79 12.99 14.82 25.11
N GLN A 80 12.77 14.28 26.30
CA GLN A 80 12.81 15.06 27.54
C GLN A 80 14.23 15.45 27.95
N HIS A 81 15.21 14.55 27.74
CA HIS A 81 16.58 14.68 28.25
C HIS A 81 17.61 14.18 27.22
N PRO A 82 17.72 14.81 26.04
CA PRO A 82 18.65 14.38 25.00
C PRO A 82 20.11 14.56 25.45
N PRO A 83 20.96 13.52 25.34
CA PRO A 83 22.40 13.64 25.54
C PRO A 83 23.04 14.57 24.51
N SER A 84 24.11 15.28 24.90
CA SER A 84 24.87 16.13 23.98
C SER A 84 25.80 15.34 23.05
N ASP A 85 26.23 14.14 23.46
CA ASP A 85 27.09 13.27 22.65
C ASP A 85 26.25 12.51 21.60
N ALA A 86 26.71 12.55 20.35
CA ALA A 86 25.98 11.98 19.22
C ALA A 86 25.89 10.44 19.28
N ASN A 87 26.91 9.77 19.81
CA ASN A 87 26.88 8.31 19.93
C ASN A 87 25.90 7.91 21.03
N MET A 88 25.98 8.55 22.20
CA MET A 88 25.02 8.32 23.29
C MET A 88 23.58 8.62 22.88
N LEU A 89 23.35 9.67 22.08
CA LEU A 89 22.03 9.98 21.54
C LEU A 89 21.52 8.89 20.58
N ALA A 90 22.40 8.36 19.72
CA ALA A 90 22.06 7.28 18.79
C ALA A 90 21.74 5.97 19.53
N ASP A 91 22.51 5.64 20.57
CA ASP A 91 22.25 4.47 21.42
C ASP A 91 20.91 4.62 22.12
N LEU A 92 20.65 5.76 22.77
CA LEU A 92 19.38 6.06 23.42
C LEU A 92 18.19 6.01 22.46
N TYR A 93 18.37 6.51 21.23
CA TYR A 93 17.35 6.45 20.18
C TYR A 93 16.98 5.00 19.83
N ASN A 94 17.99 4.16 19.57
CA ASN A 94 17.79 2.77 19.19
C ASN A 94 17.14 1.98 20.33
N GLU A 95 17.61 2.16 21.57
CA GLU A 95 17.06 1.51 22.76
C GLU A 95 15.60 1.93 23.00
N THR A 96 15.31 3.23 22.95
CA THR A 96 13.97 3.76 23.17
C THR A 96 13.00 3.24 22.12
N LEU A 97 13.39 3.25 20.84
CA LEU A 97 12.54 2.74 19.76
C LEU A 97 12.33 1.23 19.86
N ALA A 98 13.36 0.45 20.18
CA ALA A 98 13.22 -0.99 20.38
C ALA A 98 12.21 -1.29 21.50
N HIS A 99 12.33 -0.61 22.64
CA HIS A 99 11.40 -0.77 23.76
C HIS A 99 9.96 -0.40 23.41
N ILE A 100 9.75 0.73 22.72
CA ILE A 100 8.42 1.17 22.29
C ILE A 100 7.84 0.19 21.25
N LEU A 101 8.66 -0.31 20.32
CA LEU A 101 8.23 -1.31 19.35
C LEU A 101 7.84 -2.62 20.03
N ASP A 102 8.63 -3.12 20.97
CA ASP A 102 8.31 -4.36 21.70
C ASP A 102 7.01 -4.23 22.53
N LYS A 103 6.73 -3.04 23.07
CA LYS A 103 5.48 -2.74 23.79
C LYS A 103 4.25 -2.79 22.89
N HIS A 104 4.33 -2.20 21.69
CA HIS A 104 3.15 -1.97 20.83
C HIS A 104 3.01 -2.96 19.66
N ALA A 105 4.12 -3.51 19.21
CA ALA A 105 4.22 -4.40 18.06
C ALA A 105 5.17 -5.56 18.37
N PRO A 106 4.85 -6.39 19.38
CA PRO A 106 5.70 -7.53 19.74
C PRO A 106 5.86 -8.47 18.55
N ILE A 107 7.05 -9.05 18.42
CA ILE A 107 7.35 -10.01 17.36
C ILE A 107 6.34 -11.15 17.43
N THR A 108 5.50 -11.26 16.40
CA THR A 108 4.48 -12.30 16.29
C THR A 108 4.68 -13.06 15.00
N THR A 109 4.76 -14.39 15.10
CA THR A 109 4.79 -15.27 13.93
C THR A 109 3.37 -15.44 13.41
N LYS A 110 3.09 -14.94 12.22
CA LYS A 110 1.82 -15.14 11.51
C LYS A 110 2.04 -16.12 10.37
N HIS A 111 1.20 -17.15 10.28
CA HIS A 111 1.20 -18.04 9.12
C HIS A 111 0.55 -17.30 7.94
N VAL A 112 1.37 -16.79 7.03
CA VAL A 112 0.88 -16.20 5.77
C VAL A 112 0.51 -17.37 4.86
N PRO A 113 -0.77 -17.53 4.47
CA PRO A 113 -1.13 -18.54 3.48
C PRO A 113 -0.27 -18.30 2.25
N ALA A 114 0.36 -19.35 1.72
CA ALA A 114 0.98 -19.27 0.41
C ALA A 114 -0.13 -18.96 -0.59
N HIS A 115 -0.33 -17.68 -0.89
CA HIS A 115 -1.22 -17.29 -1.96
C HIS A 115 -0.64 -17.92 -3.23
N SER A 116 -1.38 -18.86 -3.82
CA SER A 116 -1.09 -19.31 -5.17
C SER A 116 -0.89 -18.05 -6.00
N SER A 117 0.30 -17.87 -6.59
CA SER A 117 0.62 -16.78 -7.52
C SER A 117 -0.66 -16.37 -8.23
N THR A 118 -1.16 -15.17 -7.93
CA THR A 118 -2.52 -14.76 -8.31
C THR A 118 -2.68 -15.13 -9.78
N ALA A 119 -3.65 -15.98 -10.14
CA ALA A 119 -3.61 -16.65 -11.45
C ALA A 119 -3.47 -15.68 -12.63
N TRP A 120 -3.91 -14.43 -12.45
CA TRP A 120 -3.82 -13.34 -13.44
C TRP A 120 -2.54 -12.53 -13.42
N TYR A 121 -1.71 -12.66 -12.40
CA TYR A 121 -0.47 -11.90 -12.22
C TYR A 121 0.73 -12.83 -12.38
N ASN A 122 1.17 -12.99 -13.63
CA ASN A 122 2.29 -13.84 -13.99
C ASN A 122 3.59 -13.04 -14.21
N PRO A 123 4.77 -13.70 -14.23
CA PRO A 123 6.05 -13.04 -14.48
C PRO A 123 6.11 -12.26 -15.80
N GLU A 124 5.38 -12.68 -16.82
CA GLU A 124 5.32 -11.99 -18.11
C GLU A 124 4.60 -10.65 -18.02
N ILE A 125 3.49 -10.57 -17.30
CA ILE A 125 2.80 -9.32 -16.98
C ILE A 125 3.69 -8.41 -16.14
N GLN A 126 4.43 -8.97 -15.17
CA GLN A 126 5.39 -8.20 -14.38
C GLN A 126 6.49 -7.58 -15.26
N LYS A 127 7.11 -8.39 -16.13
CA LYS A 127 8.13 -7.92 -17.10
C LYS A 127 7.56 -6.83 -18.02
N ALA A 128 6.35 -7.02 -18.56
CA ALA A 128 5.68 -6.05 -19.40
C ALA A 128 5.38 -4.72 -18.67
N LYS A 129 4.94 -4.78 -17.40
CA LYS A 129 4.77 -3.58 -16.55
C LYS A 129 6.10 -2.85 -16.36
N CYS A 130 7.18 -3.58 -16.09
CA CYS A 130 8.53 -3.03 -15.98
C CYS A 130 8.99 -2.36 -17.27
N ARG A 131 8.83 -3.01 -18.43
CA ARG A 131 9.14 -2.46 -19.76
C ARG A 131 8.38 -1.17 -20.02
N LYS A 132 7.07 -1.17 -19.80
CA LYS A 132 6.21 0.02 -19.95
C LYS A 132 6.72 1.17 -19.07
N ARG A 133 7.01 0.91 -17.79
CA ARG A 133 7.52 1.93 -16.86
C ARG A 133 8.89 2.48 -17.28
N ARG A 134 9.81 1.63 -17.76
CA ARG A 134 11.12 2.05 -18.28
C ARG A 134 10.96 2.96 -19.50
N ALA A 135 10.16 2.56 -20.48
CA ALA A 135 9.87 3.36 -21.67
C ALA A 135 9.18 4.69 -21.32
N GLU A 136 8.21 4.66 -20.39
CA GLU A 136 7.53 5.85 -19.89
C GLU A 136 8.52 6.85 -19.26
N ARG A 137 9.43 6.38 -18.40
CA ARG A 137 10.46 7.24 -17.78
C ARG A 137 11.40 7.82 -18.83
N LYS A 138 11.84 7.01 -19.80
CA LYS A 138 12.72 7.46 -20.88
C LYS A 138 12.06 8.57 -21.71
N TRP A 139 10.84 8.33 -22.20
CA TRP A 139 10.08 9.31 -22.97
C TRP A 139 9.82 10.60 -22.18
N ARG A 140 9.48 10.51 -20.89
CA ARG A 140 9.26 11.69 -20.05
C ARG A 140 10.51 12.55 -19.91
N LYS A 141 11.71 11.94 -19.95
CA LYS A 141 13.01 12.65 -19.88
C LYS A 141 13.43 13.20 -21.24
N SER A 142 13.41 12.39 -22.29
CA SER A 142 13.93 12.78 -23.62
C SER A 142 12.96 13.62 -24.43
N ARG A 143 11.65 13.44 -24.22
CA ARG A 143 10.56 14.05 -25.00
C ARG A 143 10.60 13.78 -26.52
N LEU A 144 11.41 12.84 -26.97
CA LEU A 144 11.52 12.45 -28.37
C LEU A 144 10.32 11.61 -28.82
N GLU A 145 9.90 11.77 -30.08
CA GLU A 145 8.78 11.00 -30.66
C GLU A 145 9.11 9.50 -30.74
N ILE A 146 10.36 9.14 -31.01
CA ILE A 146 10.81 7.74 -31.02
C ILE A 146 10.56 7.09 -29.64
N ASP A 147 10.93 7.76 -28.56
CA ASP A 147 10.69 7.24 -27.21
C ASP A 147 9.19 7.21 -26.85
N ARG A 148 8.40 8.16 -27.39
CA ARG A 148 6.93 8.14 -27.27
C ARG A 148 6.34 6.90 -27.95
N GLN A 149 6.81 6.57 -29.15
CA GLN A 149 6.38 5.39 -29.90
C GLN A 149 6.74 4.10 -29.14
N LEU A 150 7.97 4.01 -28.60
CA LEU A 150 8.39 2.88 -27.76
C LEU A 150 7.51 2.73 -26.50
N TYR A 151 7.15 3.84 -25.84
CA TYR A 151 6.20 3.82 -24.73
C TYR A 151 4.81 3.35 -25.13
N LYS A 152 4.26 3.85 -26.25
CA LYS A 152 2.95 3.42 -26.78
C LYS A 152 2.94 1.93 -27.09
N GLN A 153 3.99 1.42 -27.73
CA GLN A 153 4.14 -0.01 -28.04
C GLN A 153 4.12 -0.86 -26.76
N ALA A 154 4.97 -0.52 -25.78
CA ALA A 154 5.04 -1.23 -24.50
C ALA A 154 3.72 -1.16 -23.70
N ARG A 155 2.98 -0.04 -23.79
CA ARG A 155 1.65 0.11 -23.17
C ARG A 155 0.64 -0.83 -23.82
N ASN A 156 0.58 -0.85 -25.14
CA ASN A 156 -0.38 -1.68 -25.88
C ASN A 156 -0.10 -3.19 -25.68
N GLU A 157 1.18 -3.57 -25.64
CA GLU A 157 1.63 -4.93 -25.29
C GLU A 157 1.12 -5.35 -23.91
N LEU A 158 1.26 -4.49 -22.89
CA LEU A 158 0.74 -4.75 -21.55
C LEU A 158 -0.79 -4.93 -21.55
N THR A 159 -1.53 -4.05 -22.23
CA THR A 159 -3.00 -4.15 -22.32
C THR A 159 -3.42 -5.47 -22.95
N LYS A 160 -2.73 -5.90 -24.02
CA LYS A 160 -2.97 -7.19 -24.68
C LYS A 160 -2.74 -8.35 -23.72
N LEU A 161 -1.60 -8.38 -23.02
CA LEU A 161 -1.27 -9.45 -22.07
C LEU A 161 -2.27 -9.53 -20.91
N ILE A 162 -2.68 -8.40 -20.33
CA ILE A 162 -3.69 -8.36 -19.26
C ILE A 162 -5.03 -8.88 -19.78
N SER A 163 -5.46 -8.44 -20.98
CA SER A 163 -6.72 -8.90 -21.59
C SER A 163 -6.71 -10.41 -21.83
N GLN A 164 -5.64 -10.94 -22.43
CA GLN A 164 -5.44 -12.38 -22.66
C GLN A 164 -5.47 -13.17 -21.35
N GLN A 165 -4.78 -12.70 -20.32
CA GLN A 165 -4.72 -13.41 -19.05
C GLN A 165 -6.08 -13.41 -18.33
N ARG A 166 -6.81 -12.29 -18.36
CA ARG A 166 -8.19 -12.23 -17.83
C ARG A 166 -9.12 -13.20 -18.58
N TYR A 167 -8.99 -13.30 -19.90
CA TYR A 167 -9.75 -14.26 -20.71
C TYR A 167 -9.41 -15.72 -20.36
N CYS A 168 -8.13 -16.07 -20.27
CA CYS A 168 -7.68 -17.42 -19.92
C CYS A 168 -8.20 -17.87 -18.55
N ILE A 169 -8.27 -16.97 -17.58
CA ILE A 169 -8.78 -17.27 -16.23
C ILE A 169 -10.28 -17.41 -16.22
N SER A 170 -10.99 -16.55 -16.94
CA SER A 170 -12.44 -16.69 -17.13
C SER A 170 -12.78 -18.09 -17.66
N ARG A 171 -12.11 -18.57 -18.73
CA ARG A 171 -12.32 -19.93 -19.26
C ARG A 171 -11.96 -21.05 -18.29
N LYS A 172 -10.87 -20.92 -17.53
CA LYS A 172 -10.51 -21.92 -16.52
C LYS A 172 -11.58 -22.00 -15.45
N ASN A 173 -12.06 -20.87 -14.94
CA ASN A 173 -13.14 -20.80 -13.95
C ASN A 173 -14.48 -21.32 -14.48
N SER A 174 -14.78 -21.17 -15.77
CA SER A 174 -15.96 -21.80 -16.40
C SER A 174 -15.89 -23.33 -16.43
N SER A 175 -14.69 -23.92 -16.42
CA SER A 175 -14.50 -25.39 -16.32
C SER A 175 -14.67 -25.89 -14.88
N TRP A 176 -14.32 -25.07 -13.88
CA TRP A 176 -14.49 -25.40 -12.46
C TRP A 176 -15.95 -25.45 -12.02
N HIS A 177 -16.88 -24.71 -12.64
CA HIS A 177 -18.31 -24.85 -12.32
C HIS A 177 -18.86 -26.25 -12.67
N HIS A 178 -18.36 -26.91 -13.72
CA HIS A 178 -18.75 -28.29 -14.04
C HIS A 178 -18.18 -29.32 -13.05
N LEU A 179 -16.98 -29.06 -12.49
CA LEU A 179 -16.31 -29.96 -11.54
C LEU A 179 -16.77 -29.75 -10.09
N ILE A 180 -17.15 -28.53 -9.69
CA ILE A 180 -17.72 -28.25 -8.36
C ILE A 180 -19.15 -28.81 -8.28
N LEU A 181 -19.95 -28.69 -9.35
CA LEU A 181 -21.28 -29.32 -9.40
C LEU A 181 -21.20 -30.85 -9.38
N ALA A 182 -20.25 -31.46 -10.11
CA ALA A 182 -20.10 -32.92 -10.11
C ALA A 182 -19.66 -33.52 -8.76
N LYS A 183 -18.93 -32.75 -7.92
CA LYS A 183 -18.53 -33.18 -6.57
C LYS A 183 -19.63 -32.99 -5.52
N CYS A 184 -20.58 -32.09 -5.76
CA CYS A 184 -21.73 -31.85 -4.88
C CYS A 184 -22.87 -32.85 -5.09
N SER A 185 -22.89 -33.58 -6.21
CA SER A 185 -23.90 -34.61 -6.51
C SER A 185 -23.52 -36.03 -6.06
N LEU A 186 -22.34 -36.22 -5.47
CA LEU A 186 -21.79 -37.53 -5.08
C LEU A 186 -21.44 -37.61 -3.57
N LEU A 187 -21.92 -36.67 -2.78
CA LEU A 187 -21.95 -36.69 -1.31
C LEU A 187 -23.41 -36.47 -0.87
#